data_AF-A0A0G1NTQ8-F1
#
_entry.id   AF-A0A0G1NTQ8-F1
#
_cell.length_a   1.000
_cell.length_b   1.000
_cell.length_c   1.000
_cell.angle_alpha   90.00
_cell.angle_beta   90.00
_cell.angle_gamma   90.00
#
_symmetry.space_group_name_H-M   'P 1'
#
loop_
_entity.id
_entity.type
_entity.pdbx_description
1 polymer ?
#
loop_
_entity_poly.entity_id
_entity_poly.type
_entity_poly.pdbx_seq_one_letter_code
_entity_poly.pdbx_strand_id
1 'polypeptide(L)'
;MKKYRPTTDSRRHMSGIDFRKVLTTSVPEKSLTSGFRRGSGRNNRGRITTRHKGGGHKRLFRAVDFSYDKYDVPFTVRTVEYDPNRSGFIGPTVYL
;
A
#
# COMPACT_ATOMS: atom_id res chain seq x y z
N MET A 1 16.67 -4.42 -6.76
CA MET A 1 16.13 -3.09 -7.13
C MET A 1 16.37 -2.87 -8.62
N LYS A 2 15.38 -2.35 -9.36
CA LYS A 2 15.48 -2.08 -10.80
C LYS A 2 16.07 -0.69 -11.03
N LYS A 3 17.18 -0.61 -11.77
CA LYS A 3 17.73 0.64 -12.29
C LYS A 3 17.18 0.89 -13.70
N TYR A 4 16.81 2.13 -14.00
CA TYR A 4 16.25 2.49 -15.31
C TYR A 4 17.35 3.03 -16.23
N ARG A 5 17.20 2.82 -17.55
CA ARG A 5 18.11 3.40 -18.54
C ARG A 5 17.98 4.93 -18.55
N PRO A 6 19.08 5.69 -18.70
CA PRO A 6 19.08 7.15 -18.68
C PRO A 6 18.58 7.73 -20.02
N THR A 7 17.32 7.47 -20.37
CA THR A 7 16.72 7.98 -21.62
C THR A 7 16.33 9.46 -21.53
N THR A 8 16.18 9.98 -20.32
CA THR A 8 15.91 11.39 -20.01
C THR A 8 16.70 11.78 -18.77
N ASP A 9 16.95 13.08 -18.61
CA ASP A 9 17.66 13.67 -17.48
C ASP A 9 17.10 13.24 -16.12
N SER A 10 15.77 13.28 -15.99
CA SER A 10 15.05 12.86 -14.78
C SER A 10 15.16 11.36 -14.46
N ARG A 11 15.46 10.50 -15.46
CA ARG A 11 15.58 9.05 -15.27
C ARG A 11 16.97 8.59 -14.85
N ARG A 12 18.02 9.41 -14.97
CA ARG A 12 19.43 9.01 -14.74
C ARG A 12 19.67 8.33 -13.39
N HIS A 13 19.06 8.84 -12.32
CA HIS A 13 19.22 8.31 -10.96
C HIS A 13 17.98 7.54 -10.47
N MET A 14 16.98 7.34 -11.33
CA MET A 14 15.75 6.69 -10.95
C MET A 14 15.99 5.19 -10.70
N SER A 15 15.51 4.72 -9.57
CA SER A 15 15.48 3.30 -9.22
C SER A 15 14.12 2.94 -8.63
N GLY A 16 13.73 1.67 -8.74
CA GLY A 16 12.43 1.21 -8.29
C GLY A 16 12.45 -0.23 -7.80
N ILE A 17 11.39 -0.62 -7.10
CA ILE A 17 11.18 -2.01 -6.68
C ILE A 17 10.70 -2.81 -7.90
N ASP A 18 11.17 -4.05 -8.03
CA ASP A 18 10.70 -4.96 -9.07
C ASP A 18 9.48 -5.74 -8.59
N PHE A 19 8.30 -5.11 -8.68
CA PHE A 19 7.06 -5.65 -8.12
C PHE A 19 6.68 -7.02 -8.69
N ARG A 20 7.01 -7.31 -9.95
CA ARG A 20 6.67 -8.60 -10.59
C ARG A 20 7.36 -9.80 -9.95
N LYS A 21 8.49 -9.58 -9.27
CA LYS A 21 9.21 -10.65 -8.57
C LYS A 21 8.63 -10.97 -7.19
N VAL A 22 7.77 -10.10 -6.65
CA VAL A 22 7.31 -10.19 -5.25
C VAL A 22 5.80 -10.32 -5.16
N LEU A 23 5.05 -9.56 -5.95
CA LEU A 23 3.60 -9.60 -5.94
C LEU A 23 3.11 -10.84 -6.69
N THR A 24 2.18 -11.57 -6.09
CA THR A 24 1.58 -12.75 -6.75
C THR A 24 0.28 -12.40 -7.48
N THR A 25 -0.34 -11.26 -7.19
CA THR A 25 -1.54 -10.77 -7.85
C THR A 25 -1.44 -9.27 -8.14
N SER A 26 -2.16 -8.83 -9.17
CA SER A 26 -2.31 -7.42 -9.53
C SER A 26 -3.57 -6.76 -8.95
N VAL A 27 -4.57 -7.59 -8.60
CA VAL A 27 -5.88 -7.12 -8.14
C VAL A 27 -5.99 -7.33 -6.63
N PRO A 28 -6.47 -6.33 -5.89
CA PRO A 28 -6.71 -6.45 -4.46
C PRO A 28 -7.84 -7.42 -4.10
N GLU A 29 -7.76 -8.06 -2.94
CA GLU A 29 -8.91 -8.75 -2.33
C GLU A 29 -10.04 -7.75 -2.02
N LYS A 30 -11.10 -7.76 -2.86
CA LYS A 30 -12.13 -6.72 -2.90
C LYS A 30 -12.91 -6.61 -1.58
N SER A 31 -13.16 -7.74 -0.92
CA SER A 31 -13.89 -7.81 0.36
C SER A 31 -13.20 -7.04 1.50
N LEU A 32 -11.88 -6.89 1.43
CA LEU A 32 -11.05 -6.20 2.42
C LEU A 32 -10.62 -4.79 1.97
N THR A 33 -11.26 -4.25 0.92
CA THR A 33 -11.00 -2.89 0.42
C THR A 33 -12.18 -1.96 0.61
N SER A 34 -11.90 -0.71 0.98
CA SER A 34 -12.94 0.32 1.09
C SER A 34 -12.46 1.69 0.63
N GLY A 35 -13.41 2.54 0.27
CA GLY A 35 -13.14 3.95 -0.02
C GLY A 35 -12.89 4.73 1.26
N PHE A 36 -11.89 5.60 1.28
CA PHE A 36 -11.64 6.48 2.41
C PHE A 36 -11.15 7.85 1.96
N ARG A 37 -11.36 8.86 2.82
CA ARG A 37 -10.81 10.20 2.62
C ARG A 37 -9.44 10.29 3.29
N ARG A 38 -8.38 10.31 2.49
CA ARG A 38 -7.03 10.54 3.01
C ARG A 38 -6.87 11.97 3.52
N GLY A 39 -6.08 12.13 4.58
CA GLY A 39 -5.71 13.45 5.09
C GLY A 39 -4.80 14.19 4.10
N SER A 40 -5.12 15.44 3.79
CA SER A 40 -4.33 16.33 2.92
C SER A 40 -3.64 17.45 3.70
N GLY A 41 -3.23 17.17 4.95
CA GLY A 41 -2.52 18.13 5.81
C GLY A 41 -3.39 19.20 6.50
N ARG A 42 -4.72 19.13 6.33
CA ARG A 42 -5.69 20.03 6.97
C ARG A 42 -6.51 19.31 8.04
N ASN A 43 -6.86 20.02 9.11
CA ASN A 43 -7.73 19.50 10.17
C ASN A 43 -9.23 19.79 9.89
N ASN A 44 -10.10 19.42 10.85
CA ASN A 44 -11.55 19.65 10.78
C ASN A 44 -11.96 21.14 10.72
N ARG A 45 -11.09 22.08 11.12
CA ARG A 45 -11.32 23.54 10.98
C ARG A 45 -10.79 24.10 9.66
N GLY A 46 -10.33 23.26 8.74
CA GLY A 46 -9.77 23.66 7.45
C GLY A 46 -8.35 24.25 7.51
N ARG A 47 -7.73 24.31 8.70
CA ARG A 47 -6.39 24.88 8.89
C ARG A 47 -5.32 23.86 8.50
N ILE A 48 -4.26 24.33 7.83
CA ILE A 48 -3.08 23.51 7.57
C ILE A 48 -2.39 23.24 8.90
N THR A 49 -2.37 21.97 9.31
CA THR A 49 -1.73 21.50 10.54
C THR A 49 -0.50 20.64 10.25
N THR A 50 -0.40 20.10 9.04
CA THR A 50 0.79 19.38 8.56
C THR A 50 1.20 19.92 7.19
N ARG A 51 2.44 20.42 7.10
CA ARG A 51 3.03 20.93 5.85
C ARG A 51 3.41 19.78 4.90
N HIS A 52 3.69 20.12 3.64
CA HIS A 52 4.15 19.20 2.59
C HIS A 52 3.21 18.00 2.33
N LYS A 53 1.92 18.15 2.63
CA LYS A 53 0.87 17.16 2.30
C LYS A 53 -0.17 17.80 1.38
N GLY A 54 -0.39 17.21 0.21
CA GLY A 54 -1.32 17.68 -0.81
C GLY A 54 -1.15 16.91 -2.11
N GLY A 55 -2.18 16.84 -2.96
CA GLY A 55 -2.11 16.12 -4.24
C GLY A 55 -1.76 14.62 -4.10
N GLY A 56 -1.56 13.92 -5.21
CA GLY A 56 -1.25 12.48 -5.23
C GLY A 56 -2.45 11.58 -5.58
N HIS A 57 -2.12 10.36 -6.02
CA HIS A 57 -3.08 9.38 -6.55
C HIS A 57 -4.14 8.95 -5.52
N LYS A 58 -5.37 8.66 -5.98
CA LYS A 58 -6.45 8.10 -5.15
C LYS A 58 -6.07 6.70 -4.65
N ARG A 59 -6.37 6.38 -3.40
CA ARG A 59 -6.01 5.10 -2.77
C ARG A 59 -7.25 4.49 -2.14
N LEU A 60 -7.35 3.17 -2.17
CA LEU A 60 -8.33 2.40 -1.40
C LEU A 60 -7.70 2.03 -0.07
N PHE A 61 -8.48 2.04 1.00
CA PHE A 61 -8.05 1.56 2.31
C PHE A 61 -7.96 0.04 2.27
N ARG A 62 -6.95 -0.53 2.95
CA ARG A 62 -6.78 -1.97 3.13
C ARG A 62 -7.01 -2.28 4.60
N ALA A 63 -8.08 -3.02 4.89
CA ALA A 63 -8.35 -3.51 6.23
C ALA A 63 -7.27 -4.54 6.59
N VAL A 64 -6.34 -4.16 7.45
CA VAL A 64 -5.28 -5.03 7.94
C VAL A 64 -5.45 -5.17 9.44
N ASP A 65 -5.45 -6.42 9.87
CA ASP A 65 -5.44 -6.79 11.26
C ASP A 65 -4.05 -6.56 11.84
N PHE A 66 -3.97 -5.72 12.86
CA PHE A 66 -2.76 -5.45 13.63
C PHE A 66 -2.85 -5.98 15.07
N SER A 67 -4.02 -6.48 15.47
CA SER A 67 -4.25 -7.00 16.83
C SER A 67 -3.69 -8.40 16.98
N TYR A 68 -3.76 -9.21 15.91
CA TYR A 68 -3.25 -10.59 15.91
C TYR A 68 -3.75 -11.40 17.11
N ASP A 69 -5.06 -11.29 17.39
CA ASP A 69 -5.73 -11.89 18.56
C ASP A 69 -6.10 -13.37 18.37
N LYS A 70 -5.88 -13.91 17.17
CA LYS A 70 -6.14 -15.31 16.83
C LYS A 70 -4.92 -16.17 17.10
N TYR A 71 -4.81 -16.64 18.34
CA TYR A 71 -3.76 -17.56 18.79
C TYR A 71 -4.07 -19.00 18.42
N ASP A 72 -3.03 -19.74 18.05
CA ASP A 72 -3.08 -21.19 17.78
C ASP A 72 -4.11 -21.63 16.71
N VAL A 73 -4.60 -20.70 15.89
CA VAL A 73 -5.47 -20.99 14.74
C VAL A 73 -4.60 -21.09 13.48
N PRO A 74 -4.52 -22.25 12.83
CA PRO A 74 -3.78 -22.37 11.59
C PRO A 74 -4.44 -21.55 10.48
N PHE A 75 -3.62 -20.95 9.62
CA PHE A 75 -4.08 -20.16 8.49
C PHE A 75 -3.19 -20.40 7.27
N THR A 76 -3.72 -20.07 6.10
CA THR A 76 -2.99 -20.08 4.83
C THR A 76 -2.93 -18.68 4.24
N VAL A 77 -1.76 -18.30 3.71
CA VAL A 77 -1.58 -17.04 2.96
C VAL A 77 -2.03 -17.28 1.52
N ARG A 78 -3.00 -16.49 1.04
CA ARG A 78 -3.50 -16.64 -0.35
C ARG A 78 -2.59 -16.00 -1.38
N THR A 79 -2.22 -14.74 -1.16
CA THR A 79 -1.48 -13.92 -2.12
C THR A 79 -0.56 -12.93 -1.41
N VAL A 80 0.39 -12.37 -2.16
CA VAL A 80 1.19 -11.21 -1.76
C VAL A 80 0.75 -10.03 -2.60
N GLU A 81 0.25 -9.00 -1.93
CA GLU A 81 -0.38 -7.81 -2.50
C GLU A 81 0.38 -6.53 -2.18
N TYR A 82 0.23 -5.55 -3.08
CA TYR A 82 0.66 -4.18 -2.85
C TYR A 82 -0.40 -3.39 -2.07
N ASP A 83 0.00 -2.70 -1.01
CA ASP A 83 -0.83 -1.71 -0.33
C ASP A 83 -0.31 -0.28 -0.58
N PRO A 84 -1.08 0.59 -1.26
CA PRO A 84 -0.66 1.97 -1.51
C PRO A 84 -0.61 2.85 -0.26
N ASN A 85 -1.08 2.39 0.91
CA ASN A 85 -1.15 3.19 2.14
C ASN A 85 0.03 2.94 3.11
N ARG A 86 0.92 2.00 2.79
CA ARG A 86 2.11 1.68 3.61
C ARG A 86 3.29 1.27 2.73
N SER A 87 4.46 1.12 3.32
CA SER A 87 5.68 0.70 2.61
C SER A 87 5.79 -0.81 2.42
N GLY A 88 5.30 -1.60 3.38
CA GLY A 88 5.34 -3.07 3.34
C GLY A 88 4.28 -3.70 2.43
N PHE A 89 4.57 -4.89 1.91
CA PHE A 89 3.57 -5.75 1.26
C PHE A 89 2.67 -6.40 2.29
N ILE A 90 1.45 -6.74 1.87
CA ILE A 90 0.45 -7.41 2.73
C ILE A 90 0.00 -8.70 2.05
N GLY A 91 -0.53 -9.63 2.84
CA GLY A 91 -1.11 -10.86 2.31
C GLY A 91 -2.40 -11.19 3.04
N PRO A 92 -3.53 -11.40 2.33
CA PRO A 92 -4.75 -11.90 2.96
C PRO A 92 -4.52 -13.33 3.45
N THR A 93 -4.86 -13.56 4.71
CA THR A 93 -4.84 -14.87 5.34
C THR A 93 -6.25 -15.43 5.43
N VAL A 94 -6.36 -16.75 5.28
CA VAL A 94 -7.60 -17.49 5.52
C VAL A 94 -7.33 -18.51 6.60
N TYR A 95 -8.06 -18.37 7.70
CA TYR A 95 -8.05 -19.32 8.80
C TYR A 95 -8.69 -20.62 8.35
N LEU A 96 -8.13 -21.74 8.81
CA LEU A 96 -8.72 -23.07 8.62
C LEU A 96 -9.87 -23.31 9.60
#